data_AF-A0A940TR05-F1
#
_entry.id   AF-A0A940TR05-F1
#
_cell.length_a   1.000
_cell.length_b   1.000
_cell.length_c   1.000
_cell.angle_alpha   90.00
_cell.angle_beta   90.00
_cell.angle_gamma   90.00
#
_symmetry.space_group_name_H-M   'P 1'
#
loop_
_entity.id
_entity.type
_entity.pdbx_description
1 polymer ?
#
loop_
_entity_poly.entity_id
_entity_poly.type
_entity_poly.pdbx_seq_one_letter_code
_entity_poly.pdbx_strand_id
1 'polypeptide(L)' 'MKCPHCNEVLPFILCPECKEEVPEKSRYCSGCGNPIAVEAEETDLSERKLCSDGNCVGTINEKGVCNICGKPHRGEPV' A
#
# COMPACT_ATOMS: atom_id res chain seq x y z
N MET A 1 -0.06 -17.69 10.23
CA MET A 1 -0.16 -18.48 8.98
C MET A 1 1.19 -18.55 8.25
N LYS A 2 1.53 -19.62 7.50
CA LYS A 2 2.80 -19.70 6.74
C LYS A 2 2.62 -19.20 5.30
N CYS A 3 3.53 -18.35 4.83
CA CYS A 3 3.55 -17.89 3.44
C CYS A 3 3.99 -19.01 2.49
N PRO A 4 3.23 -19.35 1.41
CA PRO A 4 3.60 -20.44 0.50
C PRO A 4 4.81 -20.11 -0.39
N HIS A 5 5.26 -18.86 -0.44
CA HIS A 5 6.36 -18.41 -1.31
C HIS A 5 7.71 -18.39 -0.59
N CYS A 6 7.75 -17.93 0.66
CA CYS A 6 8.98 -17.83 1.45
C CYS A 6 9.01 -18.73 2.69
N ASN A 7 7.90 -19.43 2.99
CA ASN A 7 7.72 -20.29 4.15
C ASN A 7 7.86 -19.59 5.52
N GLU A 8 7.88 -18.26 5.53
CA GLU A 8 7.91 -17.45 6.74
C GLU A 8 6.54 -17.45 7.45
N VAL A 9 6.58 -17.33 8.78
CA VAL A 9 5.37 -17.28 9.61
C VAL A 9 4.90 -15.82 9.71
N LEU A 10 3.72 -15.54 9.18
CA LEU A 10 3.08 -14.24 9.31
C LEU A 10 2.31 -14.15 10.64
N PRO A 11 2.43 -13.03 11.38
CA PRO A 11 1.66 -12.77 12.59
C PRO A 11 0.17 -12.69 12.26
N PHE A 12 -0.66 -13.18 13.18
CA PHE A 12 -2.10 -13.24 13.02
C PHE A 12 -2.81 -12.94 14.33
N ILE A 13 -4.05 -12.52 14.21
CA ILE A 13 -4.99 -12.27 15.29
C ILE A 13 -6.27 -13.06 15.02
N LEU A 14 -7.11 -13.22 16.04
CA LEU A 14 -8.45 -13.77 15.86
C LEU A 14 -9.44 -12.63 15.63
N CYS A 15 -10.28 -12.78 14.61
CA CYS A 15 -11.36 -11.81 14.38
C CYS A 15 -12.27 -11.74 15.63
N PRO A 16 -12.54 -10.55 16.19
CA PRO A 16 -13.38 -10.41 17.38
C PRO A 16 -14.83 -10.88 17.16
N GLU A 17 -15.27 -10.91 15.90
CA GLU A 17 -16.66 -11.18 15.52
C GLU A 17 -16.89 -12.65 15.17
N CYS A 18 -16.06 -13.23 14.29
CA CYS A 18 -16.25 -14.59 13.78
C CYS A 18 -15.17 -15.59 14.24
N LYS A 19 -14.11 -15.13 14.92
CA LYS A 19 -12.98 -15.93 15.44
C LYS A 19 -12.07 -16.59 14.39
N GLU A 20 -12.23 -16.24 13.12
CA GLU A 20 -11.31 -16.66 12.05
C GLU A 20 -9.90 -16.11 12.27
N GLU A 21 -8.88 -16.82 11.81
CA GLU A 21 -7.49 -16.33 11.81
C GLU A 21 -7.31 -15.27 10.72
N VAL A 22 -6.92 -14.06 11.12
CA VAL A 22 -6.72 -12.92 10.22
C VAL A 22 -5.29 -12.40 10.37
N PRO A 23 -4.58 -12.04 9.27
CA PRO A 23 -3.30 -11.36 9.38
C PRO A 23 -3.41 -10.09 10.22
N GLU A 24 -2.44 -9.86 11.10
CA GLU A 24 -2.47 -8.75 12.08
C GLU A 24 -2.67 -7.37 11.42
N LYS A 25 -2.15 -7.17 10.21
CA LYS A 25 -2.22 -5.91 9.46
C LYS A 25 -3.40 -5.81 8.48
N SER A 26 -4.36 -6.74 8.53
CA SER A 26 -5.54 -6.68 7.66
C SER A 26 -6.52 -5.60 8.15
N ARG A 27 -7.06 -4.80 7.24
CA ARG A 27 -8.11 -3.81 7.55
C ARG A 27 -9.49 -4.45 7.79
N TYR A 28 -9.72 -5.64 7.23
CA TYR A 28 -10.99 -6.35 7.29
C TYR A 28 -10.75 -7.86 7.45
N CYS A 29 -11.69 -8.55 8.06
CA CYS A 29 -11.66 -10.01 8.16
C CYS A 29 -12.00 -10.67 6.81
N SER A 30 -11.16 -11.59 6.35
CA SER A 30 -11.39 -12.34 5.10
C SER A 30 -12.56 -13.32 5.15
N GLY A 31 -13.01 -13.71 6.35
CA GLY A 31 -14.13 -14.63 6.55
C GLY A 31 -15.50 -13.92 6.61
N CYS A 32 -15.64 -12.91 7.47
CA CYS A 32 -16.92 -12.24 7.70
C CYS A 32 -17.02 -10.80 7.14
N GLY A 33 -15.91 -10.21 6.70
CA GLY A 33 -15.87 -8.84 6.17
C GLY A 33 -15.90 -7.71 7.21
N ASN A 34 -16.07 -8.01 8.50
CA ASN A 34 -16.07 -6.97 9.53
C ASN A 34 -14.69 -6.30 9.63
N PRO A 35 -14.65 -4.99 9.92
CA PRO A 35 -13.40 -4.26 10.07
C PRO A 35 -12.61 -4.82 11.24
N ILE A 36 -11.31 -4.89 11.07
CA ILE A 36 -10.37 -5.14 12.15
C ILE A 36 -9.89 -3.77 12.62
N ALA A 37 -9.96 -3.52 13.93
CA ALA A 37 -9.45 -2.28 14.50
C ALA A 37 -7.92 -2.28 14.39
N VAL A 38 -7.40 -1.69 13.32
CA VAL A 38 -5.97 -1.43 13.12
C VAL A 38 -5.72 0.05 13.32
N GLU A 39 -4.71 0.39 14.11
CA GLU A 39 -4.21 1.76 14.19
C GLU A 39 -3.67 2.14 12.80
N ALA A 40 -4.35 3.07 12.13
CA ALA A 40 -3.96 3.52 10.81
C ALA A 40 -2.71 4.40 10.94
N GLU A 41 -1.57 3.85 10.55
CA GLU A 41 -0.38 4.63 10.26
C GLU A 41 -0.65 5.50 9.03
N GLU A 42 -0.93 6.78 9.25
CA GLU A 42 -1.12 7.76 8.18
C GLU A 42 0.22 7.99 7.46
N THR A 43 0.41 7.31 6.34
CA THR A 43 1.50 7.61 5.42
C THR A 43 1.17 8.90 4.67
N ASP A 44 2.01 9.93 4.77
CA ASP A 44 1.85 11.13 3.96
C ASP A 44 2.06 10.79 2.47
N LEU A 45 0.98 10.82 1.70
CA LEU A 45 0.99 10.56 0.26
C LEU A 45 1.16 11.85 -0.55
N SER A 46 1.22 13.00 0.12
CA SER A 46 1.22 14.34 -0.47
C SER A 46 2.47 14.58 -1.34
N GLU A 47 3.60 13.95 -0.98
CA GLU A 47 4.86 14.06 -1.72
C GLU A 47 4.86 13.25 -3.03
N ARG A 48 3.90 12.33 -3.25
CA ARG A 48 3.91 11.43 -4.41
C ARG A 48 3.23 12.06 -5.64
N LYS A 49 4.00 12.72 -6.50
CA LYS A 49 3.49 13.28 -7.77
C LYS A 49 3.50 12.26 -8.92
N LEU A 50 2.38 12.12 -9.61
CA LEU A 50 2.26 11.26 -10.81
C LEU A 50 3.01 11.83 -12.02
N CYS A 51 3.44 10.95 -12.92
CA CYS A 51 4.04 11.35 -14.20
C CYS A 51 3.04 12.15 -15.04
N SER A 52 3.52 13.24 -15.67
CA SER A 52 2.70 14.13 -16.51
C SER A 52 2.37 13.55 -17.91
N ASP A 53 2.87 12.37 -18.24
CA ASP A 53 2.75 11.76 -19.58
C ASP A 53 1.37 11.14 -19.84
N GLY A 54 0.49 11.05 -18.82
CA GLY A 54 -0.87 10.51 -18.90
C GLY A 54 -0.99 9.00 -19.16
N ASN A 55 -0.02 8.40 -19.85
CA ASN A 55 0.07 6.97 -20.13
C ASN A 55 1.10 6.24 -19.25
N CYS A 56 2.01 6.98 -18.60
CA CYS A 56 3.03 6.42 -17.74
C CYS A 56 2.49 6.24 -16.31
N VAL A 57 2.65 5.04 -15.73
CA VAL A 57 2.25 4.71 -14.34
C VAL A 57 3.26 5.15 -13.28
N GLY A 58 4.35 5.81 -13.70
CA GLY A 58 5.44 6.21 -12.81
C GLY A 58 5.14 7.46 -12.00
N THR A 59 6.05 7.76 -11.07
CA THR A 59 6.01 8.97 -10.24
C THR A 59 7.27 9.80 -10.42
N ILE A 60 7.15 11.09 -10.12
CA ILE A 60 8.25 12.04 -10.18
C ILE A 60 9.10 11.90 -8.91
N ASN A 61 10.40 11.80 -9.09
CA ASN A 61 11.36 11.78 -8.00
C ASN A 61 11.79 13.21 -7.60
N GLU A 62 12.64 13.32 -6.58
CA GLU A 62 13.20 14.59 -6.08
C GLU A 62 13.96 15.39 -7.15
N LYS A 63 14.40 14.75 -8.25
CA LYS A 63 15.08 15.41 -9.37
C LYS A 63 14.10 15.94 -10.42
N GLY A 64 12.79 15.83 -10.20
CA GLY A 64 11.77 16.27 -11.15
C GLY A 64 11.60 15.36 -12.38
N VAL A 65 12.12 14.12 -12.35
CA VAL A 65 12.01 13.16 -13.46
C VAL A 65 11.23 11.91 -13.06
N CYS A 66 10.55 11.31 -14.04
CA CYS A 66 9.81 10.07 -13.81
C CYS A 66 10.74 8.88 -13.56
N ASN A 67 10.46 8.08 -12.51
CA ASN A 67 11.21 6.89 -12.15
C ASN A 67 11.08 5.69 -13.13
N ILE A 68 10.10 5.71 -14.04
CA ILE A 68 9.89 4.64 -15.03
C ILE A 68 10.35 5.08 -16.42
N CYS A 69 9.81 6.19 -16.94
CA CYS A 69 10.07 6.62 -18.32
C CYS A 69 11.19 7.64 -18.48
N GLY A 70 11.70 8.21 -17.37
CA GLY A 70 12.78 9.20 -17.38
C GLY A 70 12.41 10.60 -17.89
N LYS A 71 11.17 10.83 -18.33
CA LYS A 71 10.71 12.15 -18.81
C LYS A 71 10.68 13.16 -17.64
N PRO A 72 11.04 14.43 -17.88
CA PRO A 72 10.85 15.49 -16.90
C PRO A 72 9.36 15.76 -16.66
N HIS A 73 9.01 16.16 -15.45
CA HIS A 73 7.65 16.56 -15.13
C HIS A 73 7.27 17.86 -15.88
N ARG A 74 6.20 17.82 -16.68
CA ARG A 74 5.64 18.99 -17.38
C ARG A 74 4.44 19.51 -16.58
N GLY A 75 4.70 20.33 -15.57
CA GLY A 75 3.71 20.97 -14.68
C GLY A 75 4.40 21.97 -13.75
N GLU A 76 3.64 22.79 -13.03
CA GLU A 76 4.15 23.76 -12.04
C GLU A 76 5.18 23.10 -11.10
N PRO A 77 6.25 23.81 -10.70
CA PRO A 77 7.35 23.23 -9.94
C PRO A 77 6.85 22.56 -8.66
N VAL A 78 7.44 21.40 -8.37
CA VAL A 78 7.33 20.71 -7.06
C VAL A 78 8.10 21.48 -6.01
#